data_AF-A0A6V8D741-F1
#
_entry.id   AF-A0A6V8D741-F1
#
_cell.length_a   1.000
_cell.length_b   1.000
_cell.length_c   1.000
_cell.angle_alpha   90.00
_cell.angle_beta   90.00
_cell.angle_gamma   90.00
#
_symmetry.space_group_name_H-M   'P 1'
#
loop_
_entity.id
_entity.type
_entity.pdbx_description
1 polymer ?
#
loop_
_entity_poly.entity_id
_entity_poly.type
_entity_poly.pdbx_seq_one_letter_code
_entity_poly.pdbx_strand_id
1 'polypeptide(L)'
;VLEEIATELRKRSHAHMEDVVQPLPAINLVDGEYVMDGEVKDGHIYQMPFDGTDAHAEAIERLTGFAFLGDSTDGYDEDQPCHMSGALTKRRVLLAKTY
;
A
#
# COMPACT_ATOMS: atom_id res chain seq x y z
N VAL A 1 -7.30 35.54 11.10
CA VAL A 1 -8.44 34.67 11.51
C VAL A 1 -8.74 33.59 10.47
N LEU A 2 -9.13 33.90 9.22
CA LEU A 2 -9.42 32.85 8.21
C LEU A 2 -8.20 32.01 7.79
N GLU A 3 -7.04 32.65 7.66
CA GLU A 3 -5.79 31.99 7.27
C GLU A 3 -5.26 31.03 8.35
N GLU A 4 -5.52 31.35 9.61
CA GLU A 4 -5.18 30.54 10.78
C GLU A 4 -6.07 29.30 10.88
N ILE A 5 -7.38 29.45 10.64
CA ILE A 5 -8.33 28.33 10.53
C ILE A 5 -7.99 27.44 9.33
N ALA A 6 -7.64 28.02 8.18
CA ALA A 6 -7.23 27.26 7.00
C ALA A 6 -5.93 26.47 7.25
N THR A 7 -5.00 27.05 8.00
CA THR A 7 -3.74 26.40 8.37
C THR A 7 -3.98 25.26 9.37
N GLU A 8 -4.84 25.47 10.36
CA GLU A 8 -5.23 24.42 11.32
C GLU A 8 -6.01 23.28 10.66
N LEU A 9 -6.92 23.57 9.72
CA LEU A 9 -7.63 22.55 8.93
C LEU A 9 -6.65 21.74 8.08
N ARG A 10 -5.74 22.39 7.34
CA ARG A 10 -4.70 21.69 6.57
C ARG A 10 -3.79 20.86 7.47
N LYS A 11 -3.39 21.40 8.62
CA LYS A 11 -2.53 20.70 9.58
C LYS A 11 -3.21 19.45 10.13
N ARG A 12 -4.50 19.52 10.48
CA ARG A 12 -5.27 18.35 10.92
C ARG A 12 -5.51 17.35 9.80
N SER A 13 -5.82 17.80 8.58
CA SER A 13 -5.93 16.92 7.42
C SER A 13 -4.61 16.21 7.12
N HIS A 14 -3.47 16.91 7.18
CA HIS A 14 -2.14 16.33 6.99
C HIS A 14 -1.72 15.39 8.12
N ALA A 15 -1.99 15.74 9.37
CA ALA A 15 -1.74 14.86 10.52
C ALA A 15 -2.56 13.57 10.44
N HIS A 16 -3.70 13.61 9.75
CA HIS A 16 -4.49 12.42 9.45
C HIS A 16 -3.99 11.66 8.21
N MET A 17 -3.00 12.15 7.46
CA MET A 17 -2.45 11.49 6.27
C MET A 17 -1.07 10.87 6.50
N GLU A 18 -0.23 11.44 7.37
CA GLU A 18 1.11 10.89 7.66
C GLU A 18 1.08 9.49 8.30
N ASP A 19 0.03 9.16 9.05
CA ASP A 19 -0.17 7.81 9.64
C ASP A 19 -0.94 6.85 8.73
N VAL A 20 -1.41 7.32 7.57
CA VAL A 20 -2.33 6.57 6.69
C VAL A 20 -1.59 5.66 5.74
N VAL A 21 -0.37 5.98 5.32
CA VAL A 21 0.40 5.13 4.39
C VAL A 21 1.32 4.19 5.16
N GLN A 22 0.99 2.91 5.18
CA GLN A 22 1.70 1.87 5.95
C GLN A 22 2.27 0.80 5.01
N PRO A 23 3.40 0.15 5.34
CA PRO A 23 3.86 -0.99 4.55
C PRO A 23 2.83 -2.13 4.62
N LEU A 24 2.52 -2.74 3.48
CA LEU A 24 1.67 -3.93 3.45
C LEU A 24 2.35 -5.06 4.25
N PRO A 25 1.62 -5.79 5.11
CA PRO A 25 2.16 -6.98 5.75
C PRO A 25 2.69 -7.98 4.72
N ALA A 26 3.71 -8.75 5.10
CA ALA A 26 4.34 -9.70 4.20
C ALA A 26 3.33 -10.75 3.71
N ILE A 27 3.43 -11.12 2.43
CA ILE A 27 2.63 -12.19 1.83
C ILE A 27 3.56 -13.38 1.63
N ASN A 28 3.21 -14.51 2.23
CA ASN A 28 3.97 -15.75 2.15
C ASN A 28 3.17 -16.80 1.38
N LEU A 29 3.85 -17.64 0.62
CA LEU A 29 3.25 -18.80 -0.03
C LEU A 29 3.41 -20.02 0.88
N VAL A 30 2.32 -20.49 1.50
CA VAL A 30 2.29 -21.68 2.35
C VAL A 30 1.41 -22.73 1.69
N ASP A 31 1.97 -23.89 1.39
CA ASP A 31 1.26 -25.03 0.77
C ASP A 31 0.51 -24.69 -0.55
N GLY A 32 1.00 -23.71 -1.30
CA GLY A 32 0.42 -23.28 -2.57
C GLY A 32 -0.67 -22.21 -2.44
N GLU A 33 -0.97 -21.75 -1.22
CA GLU A 33 -1.88 -20.64 -0.95
C GLU A 33 -1.12 -19.42 -0.44
N TYR A 34 -1.54 -18.22 -0.86
CA TYR A 34 -0.98 -16.96 -0.37
C TYR A 34 -1.62 -16.63 0.98
N VAL A 35 -0.78 -16.40 2.00
CA VAL A 35 -1.18 -16.07 3.37
C VAL A 35 -0.50 -14.77 3.78
N MET A 36 -1.27 -13.83 4.33
CA MET A 36 -0.72 -12.62 4.92
C MET A 36 -0.20 -12.87 6.33
N ASP A 37 1.00 -12.37 6.61
CA ASP A 37 1.59 -12.35 7.95
C ASP A 37 1.24 -11.05 8.67
N GLY A 38 -0.06 -10.83 8.90
CA GLY A 38 -0.58 -9.66 9.60
C GLY A 38 -2.01 -9.30 9.21
N GLU A 39 -2.59 -8.37 9.95
CA GLU A 39 -3.91 -7.83 9.68
C GLU A 39 -3.79 -6.51 8.91
N VAL A 40 -4.63 -6.36 7.88
CA VAL A 40 -4.85 -5.08 7.21
C VAL A 40 -6.09 -4.41 7.77
N LYS A 41 -6.03 -3.09 7.97
CA LYS A 41 -7.12 -2.30 8.57
C LYS A 41 -7.81 -1.42 7.53
N ASP A 42 -9.13 -1.37 7.61
CA ASP A 42 -9.92 -0.43 6.83
C ASP A 42 -9.53 1.03 7.17
N GLY A 43 -9.67 1.93 6.19
CA GLY A 43 -9.33 3.35 6.35
C GLY A 43 -7.84 3.69 6.25
N HIS A 44 -6.98 2.71 5.98
CA HIS A 44 -5.55 2.89 5.76
C HIS A 44 -5.17 2.66 4.30
N ILE A 45 -4.11 3.32 3.86
CA ILE A 45 -3.46 3.10 2.58
C ILE A 45 -2.23 2.24 2.84
N TYR A 46 -2.05 1.19 2.05
CA TYR A 46 -0.88 0.33 2.13
C TYR A 46 0.04 0.54 0.95
N GLN A 47 1.34 0.41 1.17
CA GLN A 47 2.35 0.47 0.12
C GLN A 47 3.19 -0.81 0.08
N MET A 48 3.61 -1.22 -1.10
CA MET A 48 4.52 -2.36 -1.28
C MET A 48 5.35 -2.23 -2.56
N PRO A 49 6.53 -2.89 -2.64
CA PRO A 49 7.22 -3.10 -3.90
C PRO A 49 6.45 -4.11 -4.76
N PHE A 50 6.14 -3.73 -6.00
CA PHE A 50 5.38 -4.59 -6.90
C PHE A 50 5.91 -4.54 -8.33
N ASP A 51 6.30 -5.71 -8.82
CA ASP A 51 6.68 -5.99 -10.20
C ASP A 51 6.11 -7.36 -10.60
N GLY A 52 4.79 -7.50 -10.40
CA GLY A 52 4.03 -8.72 -10.69
C GLY A 52 3.14 -8.58 -11.93
N THR A 53 2.50 -9.68 -12.32
CA THR A 53 1.50 -9.71 -13.40
C THR A 53 0.12 -9.32 -12.88
N ASP A 54 -0.85 -9.14 -13.78
CA ASP A 54 -2.25 -8.90 -13.39
C ASP A 54 -2.82 -10.03 -12.52
N ALA A 55 -2.40 -11.28 -12.74
CA ALA A 55 -2.79 -12.41 -11.90
C ALA A 55 -2.23 -12.30 -10.47
N HIS A 56 -1.01 -11.77 -10.31
CA HIS A 56 -0.46 -11.48 -9.00
C HIS A 56 -1.22 -10.33 -8.31
N ALA A 57 -1.58 -9.28 -9.06
CA ALA A 57 -2.38 -8.19 -8.52
C ALA A 57 -3.74 -8.71 -8.03
N GLU A 58 -4.45 -9.48 -8.86
CA GLU A 58 -5.74 -10.07 -8.50
C GLU A 58 -5.65 -10.95 -7.24
N ALA A 59 -4.59 -11.74 -7.09
CA ALA A 59 -4.37 -12.56 -5.89
C ALA A 59 -4.27 -11.69 -4.63
N ILE A 60 -3.55 -10.56 -4.70
CA ILE A 60 -3.42 -9.63 -3.57
C ILE A 60 -4.75 -8.95 -3.27
N GLU A 61 -5.50 -8.51 -4.29
CA GLU A 61 -6.81 -7.89 -4.10
C GLU A 61 -7.80 -8.85 -3.44
N ARG A 62 -7.81 -10.12 -3.86
CA ARG A 62 -8.64 -11.18 -3.25
C ARG A 62 -8.22 -11.49 -1.81
N LEU A 63 -6.91 -11.48 -1.53
CA LEU A 63 -6.37 -11.79 -0.21
C LEU A 63 -6.61 -10.66 0.81
N THR A 64 -6.43 -9.41 0.39
CA THR A 64 -6.52 -8.22 1.24
C THR A 64 -7.92 -7.61 1.28
N GLY A 65 -8.72 -7.82 0.23
CA GLY A 65 -9.96 -7.08 -0.01
C GLY A 65 -9.73 -5.62 -0.44
N PHE A 66 -8.50 -5.25 -0.80
CA PHE A 66 -8.15 -3.91 -1.27
C PHE A 66 -8.04 -3.86 -2.79
N ALA A 67 -8.12 -2.65 -3.33
CA ALA A 67 -7.85 -2.38 -4.73
C ALA A 67 -6.53 -1.61 -4.88
N PHE A 68 -5.84 -1.83 -6.00
CA PHE A 68 -4.69 -0.99 -6.37
C PHE A 68 -5.17 0.42 -6.71
N LEU A 69 -4.63 1.42 -6.01
CA LEU A 69 -4.87 2.83 -6.29
C LEU A 69 -3.99 3.34 -7.44
N GLY A 70 -2.83 2.69 -7.63
CA GLY A 70 -1.86 3.00 -8.67
C GLY A 70 -0.44 3.06 -8.13
N ASP A 71 0.45 3.59 -8.97
CA ASP A 71 1.84 3.81 -8.63
C ASP A 71 2.02 5.07 -7.78
N SER A 72 2.87 4.97 -6.77
CA SER A 72 3.36 6.14 -6.06
C SER A 72 4.18 7.01 -7.01
N THR A 73 4.11 8.32 -6.84
CA THR A 73 4.96 9.27 -7.56
C THR A 73 6.45 9.02 -7.31
N ASP A 74 6.76 8.48 -6.13
CA ASP A 74 8.11 8.23 -5.67
C ASP A 74 8.33 6.73 -5.46
N GLY A 75 9.36 6.20 -6.12
CA GLY A 75 9.79 4.82 -5.93
C GLY A 75 10.51 4.60 -4.60
N TYR A 76 10.99 3.38 -4.37
CA TYR A 76 11.97 3.11 -3.32
C TYR A 76 13.35 3.64 -3.71
N ASP A 77 14.11 4.12 -2.73
CA ASP A 77 15.49 4.59 -2.96
C ASP A 77 16.39 3.43 -3.41
N GLU A 78 16.19 2.27 -2.79
CA GLU A 78 16.88 1.01 -3.07
C GLU A 78 15.94 -0.02 -3.72
N ASP A 79 16.53 -0.97 -4.45
CA ASP A 79 15.76 -2.07 -5.03
C ASP A 79 15.19 -2.97 -3.92
N GLN A 80 13.88 -3.19 -3.96
CA GLN A 80 13.16 -4.02 -3.02
C GLN A 80 12.59 -5.25 -3.74
N PRO A 81 12.59 -6.45 -3.13
CA PRO A 81 11.99 -7.62 -3.74
C PRO A 81 10.46 -7.47 -3.80
N CYS A 82 9.89 -7.66 -4.98
CA CYS A 82 8.45 -7.75 -5.18
C CYS A 82 7.88 -8.90 -4.34
N HIS A 83 6.79 -8.64 -3.62
CA HIS A 83 6.15 -9.63 -2.73
C HIS A 83 5.66 -10.88 -3.47
N MET A 84 5.36 -10.77 -4.77
CA MET A 84 4.80 -11.87 -5.56
C MET A 84 5.82 -12.53 -6.48
N SER A 85 6.55 -11.73 -7.28
CA SER A 85 7.51 -12.28 -8.26
C SER A 85 8.91 -12.49 -7.67
N GLY A 86 9.23 -11.90 -6.52
CA GLY A 86 10.59 -11.85 -5.98
C GLY A 86 11.57 -10.99 -6.80
N ALA A 87 11.13 -10.41 -7.92
CA ALA A 87 11.94 -9.55 -8.75
C ALA A 87 12.28 -8.26 -8.01
N LEU A 88 13.52 -7.80 -8.15
CA LEU A 88 13.98 -6.55 -7.57
C LEU A 88 13.33 -5.38 -8.32
N THR A 89 12.71 -4.46 -7.58
CA THR A 89 12.03 -3.30 -8.15
C THR A 89 12.10 -2.10 -7.22
N LYS A 90 12.13 -0.91 -7.83
CA LYS A 90 11.91 0.37 -7.13
C LYS A 90 10.45 0.82 -7.20
N ARG A 91 9.63 0.12 -7.98
CA ARG A 91 8.23 0.47 -8.20
C ARG A 91 7.45 0.28 -6.91
N ARG A 92 6.89 1.38 -6.40
CA ARG A 92 6.05 1.40 -5.20
C ARG A 92 4.60 1.59 -5.63
N VAL A 93 3.76 0.64 -5.27
CA VAL A 93 2.31 0.71 -5.51
C VAL A 93 1.57 1.03 -4.23
N LEU A 94 0.41 1.65 -4.37
CA LEU A 94 -0.50 1.99 -3.26
C LEU A 94 -1.78 1.16 -3.38
N LEU A 95 -2.27 0.65 -2.26
CA LEU A 95 -3.50 -0.12 -2.16
C LEU A 95 -4.38 0.44 -1.04
N ALA A 96 -5.69 0.40 -1.23
CA ALA A 96 -6.65 0.69 -0.16
C ALA A 96 -7.99 0.03 -0.46
N LYS A 97 -8.85 -0.03 0.57
CA LYS A 97 -10.25 -0.41 0.37
C LYS A 97 -10.98 0.73 -0.33
N THR A 98 -11.58 0.44 -1.48
CA THR A 98 -12.50 1.36 -2.17
C THR A 98 -13.90 1.21 -1.58
N TYR A 99 -14.58 2.34 -1.37
CA TYR A 99 -15.93 2.42 -0.78
C TYR A 99 -17.04 2.30 -1.82
#